data_AF-A0A2A2WBT5-F1
#
_entry.id   AF-A0A2A2WBT5-F1
#
_cell.length_a   1.000
_cell.length_b   1.000
_cell.length_c   1.000
_cell.angle_alpha   90.00
_cell.angle_beta   90.00
_cell.angle_gamma   90.00
#
_symmetry.space_group_name_H-M   'P 1'
#
loop_
_entity.id
_entity.type
_entity.pdbx_description
1 polymer ?
#
loop_
_entity_poly.entity_id
_entity_poly.type
_entity_poly.pdbx_seq_one_letter_code
_entity_poly.pdbx_strand_id
1 'polypeptide(L)'
;MSALPPIGPSPLATNPVTTTGSPNIALPTAAEKPEAGDRNLFMDLMARANDDQIRSEEAIQGLVSGENQDVQQVVMEVVKAEMSFQIFMEVRNKIVDSYNELMRMQF
;
A
#
# COMPACT_ATOMS: atom_id res chain seq x y z
N MET A 1 12.88 -5.65 -71.96
CA MET A 1 13.32 -4.44 -71.23
C MET A 1 12.15 -3.48 -71.14
N SER A 2 11.36 -3.60 -70.08
CA SER A 2 10.35 -2.62 -69.64
C SER A 2 10.37 -2.64 -68.12
N ALA A 3 10.49 -1.45 -67.54
CA ALA A 3 11.07 -1.19 -66.23
C ALA A 3 10.18 -1.59 -65.04
N LEU A 4 10.84 -1.92 -63.91
CA LEU A 4 10.24 -1.98 -62.58
C LEU A 4 9.66 -0.60 -62.20
N PRO A 5 8.49 -0.52 -61.54
CA PRO A 5 7.97 0.74 -61.03
C PRO A 5 8.83 1.28 -59.86
N PRO A 6 8.92 2.61 -59.69
CA PRO A 6 9.69 3.24 -58.63
C PRO A 6 9.04 3.03 -57.25
N ILE A 7 9.88 2.76 -56.26
CA ILE A 7 9.51 2.64 -54.85
C ILE A 7 9.29 4.07 -54.31
N GLY A 8 8.03 4.51 -54.21
CA GLY A 8 7.68 5.71 -53.45
C GLY A 8 7.63 5.39 -51.94
N PRO A 9 8.01 6.32 -51.05
CA PRO A 9 7.88 6.11 -49.62
C PRO A 9 6.39 6.13 -49.23
N SER A 10 5.93 5.07 -48.58
CA SER A 10 4.60 5.00 -47.98
C SER A 10 4.39 6.17 -47.02
N PRO A 11 3.22 6.86 -47.04
CA PRO A 11 2.92 7.87 -46.04
C PRO A 11 2.78 7.19 -44.66
N LEU A 12 3.52 7.69 -43.67
CA LEU A 12 3.30 7.39 -42.26
C LEU A 12 1.83 7.70 -41.94
N ALA A 13 1.03 6.66 -41.69
CA ALA A 13 -0.25 6.82 -41.02
C ALA A 13 0.05 7.28 -39.59
N THR A 14 0.00 8.59 -39.35
CA THR A 14 -0.07 9.18 -38.02
C THR A 14 -1.43 8.82 -37.43
N ASN A 15 -1.48 7.69 -36.75
CA ASN A 15 -2.55 7.43 -35.79
C ASN A 15 -2.46 8.53 -34.71
N PRO A 16 -3.54 9.28 -34.42
CA PRO A 16 -3.53 10.16 -33.26
C PRO A 16 -3.29 9.28 -32.04
N VAL A 17 -2.25 9.59 -31.27
CA VAL A 17 -2.06 9.01 -29.95
C VAL A 17 -3.25 9.47 -29.11
N THR A 18 -4.29 8.63 -29.03
CA THR A 18 -5.30 8.76 -28.00
C THR A 18 -4.56 8.51 -26.70
N THR A 19 -4.23 9.60 -26.00
CA THR A 19 -3.79 9.54 -24.61
C THR A 19 -5.01 9.06 -23.81
N THR A 20 -5.13 7.74 -23.69
CA THR A 20 -6.16 7.07 -22.90
C THR A 20 -5.40 6.19 -21.93
N GLY A 21 -5.16 6.73 -20.74
CA GLY A 21 -4.40 6.04 -19.71
C GLY A 21 -4.09 6.94 -18.51
N SER A 22 -5.02 7.79 -18.09
CA SER A 22 -5.02 8.18 -16.68
C SER A 22 -5.30 6.90 -15.88
N PRO A 23 -4.44 6.47 -14.95
CA PRO A 23 -4.83 5.46 -13.99
C PRO A 23 -5.94 6.07 -13.15
N ASN A 24 -7.18 5.73 -13.49
CA ASN A 24 -8.31 5.92 -12.60
C ASN A 24 -8.08 4.97 -11.43
N ILE A 25 -7.38 5.46 -10.40
CA ILE A 25 -7.35 4.80 -9.09
C ILE A 25 -8.74 5.04 -8.50
N ALA A 26 -9.69 4.23 -8.97
CA ALA A 26 -11.00 4.12 -8.38
C ALA A 26 -10.80 3.57 -6.96
N LEU A 27 -10.86 4.47 -5.99
CA LEU A 27 -11.08 4.10 -4.60
C LEU A 27 -12.32 3.19 -4.55
N PRO A 28 -12.25 1.98 -3.97
CA PRO A 28 -13.45 1.20 -3.75
C PRO A 28 -14.37 1.99 -2.82
N THR A 29 -15.44 2.54 -3.39
CA THR A 29 -16.57 3.11 -2.64
C THR A 29 -17.62 2.03 -2.55
N ALA A 30 -17.67 1.36 -1.39
CA ALA A 30 -18.84 0.62 -0.93
C ALA A 30 -18.78 0.49 0.59
N ALA A 31 -19.77 1.11 1.26
CA ALA A 31 -20.44 0.74 2.53
C ALA A 31 -19.58 0.32 3.75
N GLU A 32 -19.79 0.74 4.99
CA GLU A 32 -20.91 1.32 5.74
C GLU A 32 -20.32 1.80 7.09
N LYS A 33 -20.98 2.74 7.77
CA LYS A 33 -20.60 3.28 9.10
C LYS A 33 -19.93 2.26 10.05
N PRO A 34 -18.82 2.61 10.72
CA PRO A 34 -18.58 2.14 12.07
C PRO A 34 -18.88 3.28 13.05
N GLU A 35 -20.09 3.30 13.61
CA GLU A 35 -20.36 4.02 14.87
C GLU A 35 -19.78 3.23 16.08
N ALA A 36 -18.48 2.94 15.99
CA ALA A 36 -17.66 2.34 17.03
C ALA A 36 -16.20 2.84 16.83
N GLY A 37 -16.03 4.16 16.89
CA GLY A 37 -14.93 4.88 16.25
C GLY A 37 -13.50 4.59 16.71
N ASP A 38 -13.26 4.27 17.99
CA ASP A 38 -11.88 4.14 18.50
C ASP A 38 -11.46 2.70 18.82
N ARG A 39 -12.34 1.90 19.43
CA ARG A 39 -11.99 0.53 19.84
C ARG A 39 -11.79 -0.39 18.64
N ASN A 40 -12.65 -0.28 17.63
CA ASN A 40 -12.54 -1.11 16.44
C ASN A 40 -11.30 -0.72 15.62
N LEU A 41 -10.99 0.58 15.57
CA LEU A 41 -9.77 1.08 14.93
C LEU A 41 -8.51 0.57 15.65
N PHE A 42 -8.46 0.62 16.98
CA PHE A 42 -7.33 0.09 17.75
C PHE A 42 -7.11 -1.41 17.50
N MET A 43 -8.19 -2.20 17.52
CA MET A 43 -8.11 -3.64 17.28
C MET A 43 -7.70 -3.95 15.84
N ASP A 44 -8.18 -3.17 14.87
CA ASP A 44 -7.79 -3.29 13.46
C ASP A 44 -6.31 -2.95 13.26
N LEU A 45 -5.82 -1.86 13.84
CA LEU A 45 -4.41 -1.47 13.80
C LEU A 45 -3.51 -2.50 14.48
N MET A 46 -3.96 -3.10 15.58
CA MET A 46 -3.22 -4.17 16.25
C MET A 46 -3.10 -5.41 15.38
N ALA A 47 -4.22 -5.83 14.77
CA ALA A 47 -4.23 -6.95 13.84
C ALA A 47 -3.35 -6.68 12.61
N ARG A 48 -3.42 -5.45 12.08
CA ARG A 48 -2.59 -4.98 10.96
C ARG A 48 -1.10 -5.02 11.29
N ALA A 49 -0.70 -4.46 12.43
CA ALA A 49 0.68 -4.46 12.86
C ALA A 49 1.22 -5.88 13.07
N ASN A 50 0.38 -6.79 13.59
CA ASN A 50 0.76 -8.20 13.73
C ASN A 50 0.92 -8.89 12.36
N ASP A 51 -0.01 -8.67 11.44
CA ASP A 51 0.05 -9.25 10.08
C ASP A 51 1.28 -8.73 9.31
N ASP A 52 1.53 -7.42 9.34
CA ASP A 52 2.70 -6.83 8.70
C ASP A 52 4.01 -7.35 9.32
N GLN A 53 4.05 -7.55 10.65
CA GLN A 53 5.20 -8.16 11.34
C GLN A 53 5.47 -9.59 10.86
N ILE A 54 4.44 -10.44 10.79
CA ILE A 54 4.57 -11.82 10.29
C ILE A 54 5.05 -11.83 8.84
N ARG A 55 4.48 -10.99 7.98
CA ARG A 55 4.91 -10.87 6.57
C ARG A 55 6.37 -10.43 6.45
N SER A 56 6.83 -9.54 7.31
CA SER A 56 8.24 -9.11 7.32
C SER A 56 9.17 -10.27 7.68
N GLU A 57 8.78 -11.11 8.64
CA GLU A 57 9.54 -12.30 9.05
C GLU A 57 9.57 -13.35 7.94
N GLU A 58 8.43 -13.59 7.28
CA GLU A 58 8.34 -14.49 6.11
C GLU A 58 9.21 -13.98 4.96
N ALA A 59 9.19 -12.67 4.67
CA ALA A 59 10.01 -12.07 3.63
C ALA A 59 11.51 -12.20 3.93
N ILE A 60 11.92 -11.95 5.18
CA ILE A 60 13.30 -12.15 5.63
C ILE A 60 13.69 -13.62 5.49
N GLN A 61 12.83 -14.54 5.90
CA GLN A 61 13.09 -15.98 5.80
C GLN A 61 13.21 -16.44 4.34
N GLY A 62 12.36 -15.92 3.45
CA GLY A 62 12.43 -16.14 2.01
C GLY A 62 13.74 -15.61 1.40
N LEU A 63 14.23 -14.47 1.88
CA LEU A 63 15.51 -13.90 1.45
C LEU A 63 16.70 -14.74 1.88
N VAL A 64 16.74 -15.13 3.15
CA VAL A 64 17.85 -15.90 3.73
C VAL A 64 17.89 -17.33 3.17
N SER A 65 16.73 -17.92 2.85
CA SER A 65 16.64 -19.23 2.21
C SER A 65 16.98 -19.20 0.70
N GLY A 66 17.07 -18.01 0.09
CA GLY A 66 17.32 -17.83 -1.34
C GLY A 66 16.10 -18.08 -2.23
N GLU A 67 14.93 -18.35 -1.64
CA GLU A 67 13.65 -18.49 -2.34
C GLU A 67 13.16 -17.16 -2.91
N ASN A 68 13.49 -16.05 -2.23
CA ASN A 68 13.20 -14.69 -2.66
C ASN A 68 14.50 -13.90 -2.81
N GLN A 69 14.83 -13.43 -4.01
CA GLN A 69 16.06 -12.64 -4.26
C GLN A 69 15.79 -11.13 -4.33
N ASP A 70 14.54 -10.70 -4.16
CA ASP A 70 14.17 -9.29 -4.22
C ASP A 70 14.35 -8.63 -2.84
N VAL A 71 15.58 -8.15 -2.60
CA VAL A 71 15.93 -7.44 -1.38
C VAL A 71 15.07 -6.19 -1.19
N GLN A 72 14.69 -5.51 -2.27
CA GLN A 72 13.89 -4.29 -2.23
C GLN A 72 12.49 -4.57 -1.68
N GLN A 73 11.87 -5.67 -2.11
CA GLN A 73 10.57 -6.09 -1.58
C GLN A 73 10.64 -6.49 -0.11
N VAL A 74 11.70 -7.20 0.29
CA VAL A 74 11.91 -7.61 1.69
C VAL A 74 12.07 -6.38 2.59
N VAL A 75 12.93 -5.44 2.20
CA VAL A 75 13.12 -4.18 2.93
C VAL A 75 11.80 -3.39 2.99
N MET A 76 11.01 -3.39 1.92
CA MET A 76 9.72 -2.70 1.93
C MET A 76 8.72 -3.31 2.91
N GLU A 77 8.65 -4.65 3.03
CA GLU A 77 7.80 -5.30 4.03
C GLU A 77 8.29 -5.07 5.46
N VAL A 78 9.60 -5.03 5.69
CA VAL A 78 10.17 -4.65 6.99
C VAL A 78 9.80 -3.20 7.36
N VAL A 79 9.96 -2.26 6.43
CA VAL A 79 9.59 -0.85 6.65
C VAL A 79 8.08 -0.71 6.90
N LYS A 80 7.25 -1.48 6.18
CA LYS A 80 5.80 -1.49 6.42
C LYS A 80 5.49 -1.96 7.84
N ALA A 81 6.07 -3.08 8.28
CA ALA A 81 5.88 -3.60 9.62
C ALA A 81 6.27 -2.59 10.70
N GLU A 82 7.43 -1.95 10.54
CA GLU A 82 7.91 -0.93 11.47
C GLU A 82 6.95 0.27 11.54
N MET A 83 6.51 0.79 10.40
CA MET A 83 5.59 1.92 10.34
C MET A 83 4.21 1.58 10.93
N SER A 84 3.65 0.42 10.60
CA SER A 84 2.38 -0.05 11.17
C SER A 84 2.45 -0.20 12.69
N PHE A 85 3.58 -0.69 13.21
CA PHE A 85 3.80 -0.79 14.65
C PHE A 85 3.92 0.59 15.33
N GLN A 86 4.63 1.54 14.70
CA GLN A 86 4.72 2.92 15.22
C GLN A 86 3.32 3.55 15.33
N ILE A 87 2.50 3.43 14.29
CA ILE A 87 1.12 3.94 14.29
C ILE A 87 0.30 3.29 15.42
N PHE A 88 0.40 1.97 15.58
CA PHE A 88 -0.28 1.26 16.67
C PHE A 88 0.12 1.80 18.05
N MET A 89 1.42 2.05 18.28
CA MET A 89 1.92 2.59 19.55
C MET A 89 1.44 4.02 19.81
N GLU A 90 1.38 4.87 18.79
CA GLU A 90 0.82 6.23 18.92
C GLU A 90 -0.66 6.20 19.33
N VAL A 91 -1.45 5.34 18.68
CA VAL A 91 -2.87 5.18 19.03
C VAL A 91 -3.04 4.58 20.42
N ARG A 92 -2.21 3.59 20.80
CA ARG A 92 -2.19 3.02 22.15
C ARG A 92 -1.95 4.10 23.21
N ASN A 93 -0.92 4.92 23.01
CA ASN A 93 -0.58 6.01 23.92
C ASN A 93 -1.74 7.00 24.03
N LYS A 94 -2.34 7.39 22.90
CA LYS A 94 -3.46 8.33 22.89
C LYS A 94 -4.67 7.82 23.65
N ILE A 95 -5.02 6.54 23.54
CA ILE A 95 -6.15 5.94 24.29
C ILE A 95 -5.86 5.96 25.79
N VAL A 96 -4.64 5.61 26.20
CA VAL A 96 -4.22 5.64 27.62
C VAL A 96 -4.26 7.07 28.16
N ASP A 97 -3.75 8.04 27.41
CA ASP A 97 -3.74 9.45 27.80
C ASP A 97 -5.17 10.01 27.92
N SER A 98 -6.04 9.70 26.96
CA SER A 98 -7.45 10.09 27.02
C SER A 98 -8.17 9.50 28.23
N TYR A 99 -7.88 8.25 28.60
CA TYR A 99 -8.41 7.66 29.82
C TYR A 99 -7.92 8.38 31.09
N ASN A 100 -6.62 8.66 31.16
CA ASN A 100 -6.02 9.38 32.29
C ASN A 100 -6.56 10.81 32.43
N GLU A 101 -6.76 11.53 31.33
CA GLU A 101 -7.30 12.89 31.36
C GLU A 101 -8.77 12.91 31.84
N LEU A 102 -9.58 11.94 31.42
CA LEU A 102 -10.96 11.79 31.92
C LEU A 102 -11.00 11.54 33.42
N MET A 103 -10.03 10.78 33.97
CA MET A 103 -9.90 10.61 35.42
C MET A 103 -9.50 11.92 36.09
N ARG A 104 -8.57 12.67 35.50
CA ARG A 104 -8.00 13.88 36.11
C ARG A 104 -8.98 15.07 36.16
N MET A 105 -9.97 15.13 35.26
CA MET A 105 -11.03 16.15 35.28
C MET A 105 -12.13 15.90 36.33
N GLN A 106 -12.23 14.70 36.90
CA GLN A 106 -13.33 14.33 37.80
C GLN A 106 -13.04 14.54 39.29
N PHE A 107 -11.99 15.29 39.65
CA PHE A 107 -11.61 15.59 41.04
C PHE A 107 -11.50 17.09 41.29
#